data_AF-A0A918LKK7-F1
#
_entry.id   AF-A0A918LKK7-F1
#
_cell.length_a   1.000
_cell.length_b   1.000
_cell.length_c   1.000
_cell.angle_alpha   90.00
_cell.angle_beta   90.00
_cell.angle_gamma   90.00
#
_symmetry.space_group_name_H-M   'P 1'
#
loop_
_entity.id
_entity.type
_entity.pdbx_description
1 polymer ?
#
loop_
_entity_poly.entity_id
_entity_poly.type
_entity_poly.pdbx_seq_one_letter_code
_entity_poly.pdbx_strand_id
1 'polypeptide(L)'
;MTGPAPVTTIAWRLGHPHSCRAGAWEWAFGERRRDPRRMADFSPHAAPALDRFRETVGRWRAGVASVADEQLDTVGFSRYPYGSHSEDGFVDVPAGADLQFIHHMAEIALLRDLWRARG
;
A
#
# COMPACT_ATOMS: atom_id res chain seq x y z
N MET A 1 -28.44 3.60 15.94
CA MET A 1 -27.07 3.99 15.55
C MET A 1 -26.14 2.92 16.09
N THR A 2 -25.58 2.08 15.23
CA THR A 2 -24.65 1.02 15.61
C THR A 2 -23.36 1.64 16.12
N GLY A 3 -22.74 1.06 17.16
CA GLY A 3 -21.50 1.56 17.75
C GLY A 3 -20.33 1.67 16.74
N PRO A 4 -19.16 2.15 17.19
CA PRO A 4 -17.99 2.27 16.33
C PRO A 4 -17.63 0.91 15.72
N ALA A 5 -17.07 0.94 14.51
CA ALA A 5 -16.59 -0.28 13.86
C ALA A 5 -15.56 -0.99 14.75
N PRO A 6 -15.55 -2.34 14.78
CA PRO A 6 -14.55 -3.08 15.53
C PRO A 6 -13.12 -2.72 15.13
N VAL A 7 -12.21 -2.69 16.11
CA VAL A 7 -10.78 -2.50 15.84
C VAL A 7 -10.25 -3.69 15.05
N THR A 8 -9.51 -3.41 13.97
CA THR A 8 -8.92 -4.44 13.11
C THR A 8 -7.64 -5.02 13.72
N THR A 9 -7.33 -6.27 13.38
CA THR A 9 -6.11 -6.93 13.86
C THR A 9 -4.86 -6.42 13.14
N ILE A 10 -3.68 -6.65 13.73
CA ILE A 10 -2.38 -6.35 13.08
C ILE A 10 -2.26 -7.07 11.73
N ALA A 11 -2.70 -8.34 11.65
CA ALA A 11 -2.65 -9.12 10.41
C ALA A 11 -3.55 -8.51 9.32
N TRP A 12 -4.76 -8.07 9.69
CA TRP A 12 -5.64 -7.35 8.76
C TRP A 12 -5.03 -6.02 8.31
N ARG A 13 -4.45 -5.26 9.26
CA ARG A 13 -3.81 -3.98 8.98
C ARG A 13 -2.58 -4.09 8.08
N LEU A 14 -1.93 -5.25 8.00
CA LEU A 14 -0.89 -5.51 6.99
C LEU A 14 -1.47 -5.80 5.61
N GLY A 15 -2.60 -6.51 5.53
CA GLY A 15 -3.27 -6.84 4.27
C GLY A 15 -3.80 -5.61 3.51
N HIS A 16 -4.35 -4.62 4.23
CA HIS A 16 -4.88 -3.40 3.62
C HIS A 16 -3.85 -2.56 2.84
N PRO A 17 -2.75 -2.06 3.43
CA PRO A 17 -1.73 -1.33 2.68
C PRO A 17 -0.99 -2.21 1.68
N HIS A 18 -0.96 -3.53 1.88
CA HIS A 18 -0.41 -4.46 0.89
C HIS A 18 -1.20 -4.42 -0.42
N SER A 19 -2.54 -4.47 -0.40
CA SER A 19 -3.34 -4.41 -1.64
C SER A 19 -3.16 -3.09 -2.37
N CYS A 20 -3.14 -1.97 -1.63
CA CYS A 20 -2.86 -0.64 -2.18
C CYS A 20 -1.49 -0.58 -2.84
N ARG A 21 -0.44 -1.08 -2.17
CA ARG A 21 0.93 -1.01 -2.68
C ARG A 21 1.17 -1.94 -3.87
N ALA A 22 0.62 -3.16 -3.83
CA ALA A 22 0.70 -4.10 -4.94
C ALA A 22 -0.03 -3.57 -6.17
N GLY A 23 -1.21 -2.97 -5.98
CA GLY A 23 -1.96 -2.33 -7.04
C GLY A 23 -1.25 -1.08 -7.59
N ALA A 24 -0.69 -0.23 -6.74
CA ALA A 24 0.09 0.93 -7.19
C ALA A 24 1.25 0.49 -8.11
N TRP A 25 1.96 -0.58 -7.74
CA TRP A 25 3.00 -1.15 -8.59
C TRP A 25 2.46 -1.72 -9.90
N GLU A 26 1.41 -2.56 -9.86
CA GLU A 26 0.82 -3.18 -11.06
C GLU A 26 0.33 -2.13 -12.06
N TRP A 27 -0.18 -1.01 -11.56
CA TRP A 27 -0.77 0.03 -12.41
C TRP A 27 0.19 1.14 -12.83
N ALA A 28 1.38 1.21 -12.23
CA ALA A 28 2.48 2.05 -12.69
C ALA A 28 3.45 1.27 -13.61
N PHE A 29 3.88 0.09 -13.18
CA PHE A 29 4.99 -0.67 -13.78
C PHE A 29 4.60 -2.05 -14.32
N GLY A 30 3.42 -2.57 -13.94
CA GLY A 30 2.92 -3.86 -14.39
C GLY A 30 2.03 -3.78 -15.63
N GLU A 31 1.26 -4.84 -15.85
CA GLU A 31 0.40 -4.98 -17.04
C GLU A 31 -0.92 -4.21 -16.92
N ARG A 32 -1.26 -3.65 -15.74
CA ARG A 32 -2.54 -2.98 -15.46
C ARG A 32 -3.76 -3.88 -15.66
N ARG A 33 -3.65 -5.16 -15.31
CA ARG A 33 -4.73 -6.15 -15.56
C ARG A 33 -5.44 -6.63 -14.32
N ARG A 34 -4.78 -6.57 -13.16
CA ARG A 34 -5.33 -7.09 -11.91
C ARG A 34 -5.96 -5.98 -11.10
N ASP A 35 -7.18 -6.23 -10.64
CA ASP A 35 -7.86 -5.36 -9.67
C ASP A 35 -7.04 -5.32 -8.36
N PRO A 36 -6.57 -4.12 -7.93
CA PRO A 36 -5.81 -3.95 -6.69
C PRO A 36 -6.44 -4.63 -5.46
N ARG A 37 -7.77 -4.64 -5.35
CA ARG A 37 -8.50 -5.22 -4.21
C ARG A 37 -8.29 -6.73 -4.08
N ARG A 38 -7.87 -7.38 -5.15
CA ARG A 38 -7.60 -8.83 -5.21
C ARG A 38 -6.12 -9.17 -5.05
N MET A 39 -5.25 -8.18 -4.84
CA MET A 39 -3.80 -8.36 -4.84
C MET A 39 -3.18 -8.63 -3.47
N ALA A 40 -3.98 -8.62 -2.39
CA ALA A 40 -3.54 -9.06 -1.08
C ALA A 40 -4.32 -10.29 -0.61
N ASP A 41 -3.58 -11.27 -0.11
CA ASP A 41 -4.13 -12.40 0.63
C ASP A 41 -4.21 -12.02 2.12
N PHE A 42 -5.43 -11.85 2.62
CA PHE A 42 -5.70 -11.55 4.02
C PHE A 42 -5.56 -12.82 4.86
N SER A 43 -4.43 -12.94 5.55
CA SER A 43 -4.16 -14.02 6.49
C SER A 43 -4.61 -13.64 7.90
N PRO A 44 -5.10 -14.59 8.72
CA PRO A 44 -5.24 -14.38 10.15
C PRO A 44 -3.88 -14.28 10.87
N HIS A 45 -2.76 -14.58 10.19
CA HIS A 45 -1.42 -14.58 10.75
C HIS A 45 -0.59 -13.40 10.22
N ALA A 46 0.04 -12.65 11.14
CA ALA A 46 0.81 -11.46 10.80
C ALA A 46 2.14 -11.77 10.08
N ALA A 47 2.81 -12.89 10.39
CA ALA A 47 4.10 -13.23 9.81
C ALA A 47 4.07 -13.38 8.27
N PRO A 48 3.24 -14.26 7.68
CA PRO A 48 3.17 -14.36 6.21
C PRO A 48 2.63 -13.09 5.54
N ALA A 49 1.79 -12.31 6.23
CA ALA A 49 1.34 -11.02 5.73
C ALA A 49 2.50 -10.01 5.65
N LEU A 50 3.36 -9.97 6.67
CA LEU A 50 4.52 -9.09 6.72
C LEU A 50 5.57 -9.43 5.66
N ASP A 51 5.87 -10.72 5.46
CA ASP A 51 6.88 -11.14 4.47
C ASP A 51 6.45 -10.77 3.05
N ARG A 52 5.19 -11.04 2.69
CA ARG A 52 4.62 -10.63 1.40
C ARG A 52 4.58 -9.10 1.25
N PHE A 53 4.26 -8.39 2.31
CA PHE A 53 4.25 -6.92 2.27
C PHE A 53 5.66 -6.35 2.04
N ARG A 54 6.69 -6.92 2.67
CA ARG A 54 8.09 -6.52 2.46
C ARG A 54 8.54 -6.72 1.01
N GLU A 55 8.17 -7.85 0.39
CA GLU A 55 8.43 -8.09 -1.03
C GLU A 55 7.81 -6.99 -1.90
N THR A 56 6.53 -6.69 -1.67
CA THR A 56 5.79 -5.65 -2.41
C THR A 56 6.40 -4.26 -2.21
N VAL A 57 6.84 -3.91 -1.00
CA VAL A 57 7.58 -2.66 -0.74
C VAL A 57 8.91 -2.63 -1.50
N GLY A 58 9.64 -3.75 -1.54
CA GLY A 58 10.87 -3.88 -2.32
C GLY A 58 10.63 -3.63 -3.82
N ARG A 59 9.59 -4.24 -4.39
CA ARG A 59 9.20 -4.06 -5.78
C ARG A 59 8.79 -2.63 -6.10
N TRP A 60 8.02 -2.00 -5.21
CA TRP A 60 7.67 -0.58 -5.33
C TRP A 60 8.91 0.31 -5.39
N ARG A 61 9.82 0.16 -4.42
CA ARG A 61 11.06 0.93 -4.37
C ARG A 61 11.91 0.75 -5.63
N ALA A 62 12.02 -0.48 -6.12
CA ALA A 62 12.75 -0.77 -7.35
C ALA A 62 12.11 -0.10 -8.57
N GLY A 63 10.78 -0.11 -8.68
CA GLY A 63 10.06 0.56 -9.76
C GLY A 63 10.27 2.08 -9.74
N VAL A 64 10.09 2.71 -8.57
CA VAL A 64 10.34 4.17 -8.42
C VAL A 64 11.78 4.52 -8.76
N ALA A 65 12.76 3.73 -8.33
CA ALA A 65 14.17 3.96 -8.63
C ALA A 65 14.54 3.78 -10.12
N SER A 66 13.68 3.14 -10.92
CA SER A 66 13.88 2.99 -12.37
C SER A 66 13.29 4.13 -13.20
N VAL A 67 12.59 5.07 -12.58
CA VAL A 67 11.93 6.19 -13.26
C VAL A 67 12.97 7.27 -13.56
N ALA A 68 13.05 7.69 -14.82
CA ALA A 68 13.90 8.80 -15.23
C ALA A 68 13.27 10.15 -14.86
N ASP A 69 14.10 11.18 -14.70
CA ASP A 69 13.65 12.51 -14.27
C ASP A 69 12.56 13.09 -15.19
N GLU A 70 12.67 12.88 -16.50
CA GLU A 70 11.68 13.38 -17.48
C GLU A 70 10.32 12.67 -17.37
N GLN A 71 10.28 11.48 -16.75
CA GLN A 71 9.05 10.71 -16.56
C GLN A 71 8.29 11.15 -15.30
N LEU A 72 8.92 11.90 -14.39
CA LEU A 72 8.31 12.34 -13.13
C LEU A 72 7.09 13.24 -13.37
N ASP A 73 7.11 14.06 -14.42
CA ASP A 73 5.99 14.95 -14.75
C ASP A 73 4.96 14.31 -15.69
N THR A 74 5.11 13.01 -16.02
CA THR A 74 4.19 12.32 -16.92
C THR A 74 2.85 12.07 -16.25
N VAL A 75 1.84 12.86 -16.63
CA VAL A 75 0.46 12.66 -16.20
C VAL A 75 -0.06 11.30 -16.67
N GLY A 76 -0.63 10.54 -15.73
CA GLY A 76 -1.19 9.22 -16.03
C GLY A 76 -0.14 8.14 -16.33
N PHE A 77 1.13 8.36 -15.92
CA PHE A 77 2.14 7.31 -15.85
C PHE A 77 1.65 6.15 -14.98
N SER A 78 1.07 6.46 -13.81
CA SER A 78 0.28 5.50 -13.06
C SER A 78 -1.19 5.64 -13.44
N ARG A 79 -1.90 4.52 -13.54
CA ARG A 79 -3.36 4.54 -13.82
C ARG A 79 -4.14 3.77 -12.78
N TYR A 80 -3.69 3.85 -11.52
CA TYR A 80 -4.34 3.16 -10.42
C TYR A 80 -5.84 3.51 -10.36
N PRO A 81 -6.75 2.53 -10.36
CA PRO A 81 -8.17 2.76 -10.64
C PRO A 81 -8.96 3.38 -9.47
N TYR A 82 -8.36 3.53 -8.28
CA TYR A 82 -9.05 3.98 -7.06
C TYR A 82 -8.45 5.26 -6.47
N GLY A 83 -8.16 6.23 -7.32
CA GLY A 83 -7.63 7.53 -6.92
C GLY A 83 -7.39 8.45 -8.13
N SER A 84 -6.66 9.53 -7.90
CA SER A 84 -6.35 10.57 -8.89
C SER A 84 -5.12 10.25 -9.78
N HIS A 85 -4.52 9.07 -9.66
CA HIS A 85 -3.25 8.75 -10.33
C HIS A 85 -3.26 9.00 -11.85
N SER A 86 -4.40 8.81 -12.52
CA SER A 86 -4.52 9.05 -13.97
C SER A 86 -4.49 10.53 -14.35
N GLU A 87 -4.74 11.42 -13.40
CA GLU A 87 -4.83 12.88 -13.56
C GLU A 87 -3.60 13.59 -12.98
N ASP A 88 -2.82 12.91 -12.14
CA ASP A 88 -1.64 13.47 -11.47
C ASP A 88 -0.35 13.20 -12.27
N GLY A 89 0.64 14.09 -12.10
CA GLY A 89 2.02 13.82 -12.49
C GLY A 89 2.59 12.65 -11.69
N PHE A 90 3.52 11.88 -12.27
CA PHE A 90 4.03 10.71 -11.58
C PHE A 90 4.76 11.02 -10.27
N VAL A 91 5.32 12.23 -10.09
CA VAL A 91 5.97 12.66 -8.85
C VAL A 91 5.02 12.72 -7.65
N ASP A 92 3.75 13.07 -7.86
CA ASP A 92 2.75 13.18 -6.80
C ASP A 92 2.27 11.81 -6.30
N VAL A 93 2.33 10.80 -7.18
CA VAL A 93 1.93 9.41 -6.88
C VAL A 93 2.75 8.79 -5.74
N PRO A 94 4.09 8.69 -5.78
CA PRO A 94 4.89 8.19 -4.68
C PRO A 94 4.77 9.09 -3.44
N ALA A 95 4.67 10.42 -3.60
CA ALA A 95 4.49 11.33 -2.48
C ALA A 95 3.22 10.98 -1.68
N GLY A 96 2.07 10.89 -2.34
CA GLY A 96 0.81 10.50 -1.71
C GLY A 96 0.81 9.06 -1.17
N ALA A 97 1.36 8.12 -1.95
CA ALA A 97 1.41 6.71 -1.56
C ALA A 97 2.29 6.48 -0.31
N ASP A 98 3.35 7.26 -0.15
CA ASP A 98 4.26 7.15 0.99
C ASP A 98 3.73 7.84 2.24
N LEU A 99 2.96 8.93 2.10
CA LEU A 99 2.16 9.48 3.21
C LEU A 99 1.16 8.45 3.76
N GLN A 100 0.41 7.79 2.88
CA GLN A 100 -0.53 6.73 3.29
C GLN A 100 0.18 5.53 3.93
N PHE A 101 1.37 5.19 3.45
CA PHE A 101 2.17 4.12 4.05
C PHE A 101 2.66 4.49 5.45
N ILE A 102 3.19 5.70 5.64
CA ILE A 102 3.62 6.18 6.96
C ILE A 102 2.42 6.15 7.93
N HIS A 103 1.26 6.64 7.49
CA HIS A 103 0.02 6.59 8.27
C HIS A 103 -0.33 5.17 8.74
N HIS A 104 -0.41 4.20 7.81
CA HIS A 104 -0.78 2.82 8.18
C HIS A 104 0.31 2.11 9.00
N MET A 105 1.58 2.40 8.75
CA MET A 105 2.67 1.83 9.57
C MET A 105 2.65 2.38 11.00
N ALA A 106 2.24 3.63 11.20
CA ALA A 106 2.02 4.19 12.54
C ALA A 106 0.87 3.49 13.28
N GLU A 107 -0.25 3.23 12.60
CA GLU A 107 -1.37 2.47 13.18
C GLU A 107 -0.95 1.05 13.58
N ILE A 108 -0.19 0.36 12.71
CA ILE A 108 0.34 -0.98 13.00
C ILE A 108 1.30 -0.95 14.20
N ALA A 109 2.19 0.05 14.26
CA ALA A 109 3.11 0.22 15.38
C ALA A 109 2.36 0.41 16.69
N LEU A 110 1.35 1.28 16.71
CA LEU A 110 0.49 1.49 17.88
C LEU A 110 -0.20 0.19 18.33
N LEU A 111 -0.82 -0.55 17.40
CA LEU A 111 -1.48 -1.82 17.73
C LEU A 111 -0.50 -2.87 18.27
N ARG A 112 0.71 -2.93 17.71
CA ARG A 112 1.77 -3.83 18.21
C ARG A 112 2.16 -3.47 19.64
N ASP A 113 2.32 -2.19 19.93
CA ASP A 113 2.77 -1.73 21.24
C ASP A 113 1.66 -1.93 22.30
N LEU A 114 0.39 -1.66 21.97
CA LEU A 114 -0.76 -2.00 22.82
C LEU A 114 -0.88 -3.51 23.06
N TRP A 115 -0.69 -4.33 22.03
CA TRP A 115 -0.72 -5.79 22.15
C TRP A 115 0.33 -6.30 23.13
N ARG A 116 1.53 -5.70 23.13
CA ARG A 116 2.61 -6.03 24.08
C ARG A 116 2.31 -5.56 25.50
N ALA A 117 1.62 -4.43 25.65
CA ALA A 117 1.29 -3.86 26.95
C ALA A 117 0.14 -4.59 27.67
N ARG A 118 -0.67 -5.39 26.96
CA ARG A 118 -1.88 -6.00 27.53
C ARG A 118 -1.65 -7.09 28.58
N GLY A 119 -0.44 -7.66 28.65
CA GLY A 119 -0.15 -8.89 29.41
C GLY A 119 -0.73 -10.11 28.70
#